data_AF-A0A821DYE3-F1
#
_entry.id   AF-A0A821DYE3-F1
#
_cell.length_a   1.000
_cell.length_b   1.000
_cell.length_c   1.000
_cell.angle_alpha   90.00
_cell.angle_beta   90.00
_cell.angle_gamma   90.00
#
_symmetry.space_group_name_H-M   'P 1'
#
loop_
_entity.id
_entity.type
_entity.pdbx_description
1 polymer ?
#
loop_
_entity_poly.entity_id
_entity_poly.type
_entity_poly.pdbx_seq_one_letter_code
_entity_poly.pdbx_strand_id
1 'polypeptide(L)'
;MSFLHIIYTLALTVSLVLAILVLILVWLFHCGGLSYGFYKFHRKKIPNNLKELPGISIIKPLTCADSNLYDNLKTFFNLKYPRYELLFCLQEHDSELIAMIERLRAQYPHVESQLFVGSQYAEKRQENNSDDDDDDDDDNDNQKNDNLRSVSNNKDIPSTSKRMISRKRPTCCGTQKFSSGDALLKTGTMEIVNPKIFNMLGAYEKAQYPLFLISDSGLMMYEDTLFEMALCMTEDVGLVHQMPFTANRQGFAGTVEK
;
A
#
# COMPACT_ATOMS: atom_id res chain seq x y z
N MET A 1 73.23 -29.69 -16.65
CA MET A 1 71.93 -29.96 -15.99
C MET A 1 71.57 -28.89 -14.95
N SER A 2 72.46 -28.52 -14.02
CA SER A 2 72.14 -27.60 -12.92
C SER A 2 71.70 -26.17 -13.34
N PHE A 3 72.34 -25.57 -14.35
CA PHE A 3 71.95 -24.23 -14.84
C PHE A 3 70.54 -24.17 -15.42
N LEU A 4 70.16 -25.20 -16.17
CA LEU A 4 68.83 -25.31 -16.77
C LEU A 4 67.75 -25.44 -15.68
N HIS A 5 68.01 -26.25 -14.65
CA HIS A 5 67.13 -26.38 -13.48
C HIS A 5 66.94 -25.04 -12.76
N ILE A 6 68.00 -24.26 -12.55
CA ILE A 6 67.92 -22.96 -11.89
C ILE A 6 67.01 -21.99 -12.67
N ILE A 7 67.17 -21.93 -14.00
CA ILE A 7 66.34 -21.07 -14.86
C ILE A 7 64.87 -21.47 -14.79
N TYR A 8 64.56 -22.77 -14.83
CA TYR A 8 63.18 -23.25 -14.72
C TYR A 8 62.56 -22.96 -13.36
N THR A 9 63.30 -23.14 -12.25
CA THR A 9 62.81 -22.81 -10.91
C THR A 9 62.53 -21.31 -10.76
N LEU A 10 63.38 -20.44 -11.30
CA LEU A 10 63.15 -19.00 -11.33
C LEU A 10 61.92 -18.63 -12.18
N ALA A 11 61.77 -19.21 -13.36
CA ALA A 11 60.61 -18.97 -14.21
C ALA A 11 59.29 -19.40 -13.55
N LEU A 12 59.27 -20.57 -12.90
CA LEU A 12 58.10 -21.08 -12.19
C LEU A 12 57.72 -20.22 -10.98
N THR A 13 58.71 -19.77 -10.20
CA THR A 13 58.44 -18.89 -9.04
C THR A 13 57.91 -17.53 -9.48
N VAL A 14 58.47 -16.93 -10.54
CA VAL A 14 57.96 -15.67 -11.11
C VAL A 14 56.53 -15.85 -11.63
N SER A 15 56.26 -16.93 -12.37
CA SER A 15 54.91 -17.25 -12.87
C SER A 15 53.90 -17.42 -11.73
N LEU A 16 54.29 -18.13 -10.65
CA LEU A 16 53.45 -18.32 -9.47
C LEU A 16 53.14 -17.00 -8.75
N VAL A 17 54.14 -16.13 -8.57
CA VAL A 17 53.96 -14.81 -7.94
C VAL A 17 53.02 -13.94 -8.79
N LEU A 18 53.18 -13.95 -10.11
CA LEU A 18 52.30 -13.22 -11.03
C LEU A 18 50.86 -13.75 -10.95
N ALA A 19 50.66 -15.06 -10.92
CA ALA A 19 49.34 -15.67 -10.79
C ALA A 19 48.66 -15.30 -9.46
N ILE A 20 49.39 -15.33 -8.34
CA ILE A 20 48.88 -14.91 -7.03
C ILE A 20 48.50 -13.42 -7.05
N LEU A 21 49.32 -12.55 -7.66
CA LEU A 21 49.03 -11.13 -7.80
C LEU A 21 47.74 -10.90 -8.61
N VAL A 22 47.57 -11.59 -9.73
CA VAL A 22 46.34 -11.53 -10.53
C VAL A 22 45.12 -11.98 -9.72
N LEU A 23 45.24 -13.07 -8.96
CA LEU A 23 44.16 -13.54 -8.09
C LEU A 23 43.79 -12.50 -7.03
N ILE A 24 44.78 -11.89 -6.36
CA ILE A 24 44.55 -10.84 -5.37
C ILE A 24 43.79 -9.66 -6.01
N LEU A 25 44.18 -9.21 -7.20
CA LEU A 25 43.51 -8.12 -7.90
C LEU A 25 42.04 -8.46 -8.23
N VAL A 26 41.76 -9.68 -8.67
CA VAL A 26 40.39 -10.16 -8.94
C VAL A 26 39.56 -10.18 -7.66
N TRP A 27 40.12 -10.68 -6.55
CA TRP A 27 39.42 -10.67 -5.25
C TRP A 27 39.17 -9.26 -4.74
N LEU A 28 40.12 -8.33 -4.89
CA LEU A 28 39.93 -6.92 -4.53
C LEU A 28 38.80 -6.28 -5.36
N PHE A 29 38.71 -6.59 -6.65
CA PHE A 29 37.62 -6.13 -7.50
C PHE A 29 36.25 -6.67 -7.04
N HIS A 30 36.15 -7.97 -6.72
CA HIS A 30 34.92 -8.56 -6.18
C HIS A 30 34.54 -7.99 -4.81
N CYS A 31 35.51 -7.85 -3.89
CA CYS A 31 35.29 -7.22 -2.59
C CYS A 31 34.83 -5.76 -2.73
N GLY A 32 35.41 -5.01 -3.67
CA GLY A 32 35.01 -3.63 -3.99
C GLY A 32 33.59 -3.57 -4.55
N GLY A 33 33.25 -4.46 -5.49
CA GLY A 33 31.90 -4.56 -6.08
C GLY A 33 30.84 -4.96 -5.04
N LEU A 34 31.14 -5.93 -4.18
CA LEU A 34 30.28 -6.31 -3.06
C LEU A 34 30.10 -5.13 -2.11
N SER A 35 31.20 -4.52 -1.64
CA SER A 35 31.15 -3.37 -0.71
C SER A 35 30.35 -2.21 -1.29
N TYR A 36 30.53 -1.90 -2.58
CA TYR A 36 29.75 -0.87 -3.27
C TYR A 36 28.27 -1.25 -3.41
N GLY A 37 27.97 -2.52 -3.71
CA GLY A 37 26.61 -3.04 -3.73
C GLY A 37 25.94 -2.88 -2.37
N PHE A 38 26.58 -3.34 -1.30
CA PHE A 38 26.12 -3.16 0.07
C PHE A 38 25.91 -1.67 0.38
N TYR A 39 26.88 -0.81 0.08
CA TYR A 39 26.76 0.63 0.30
C TYR A 39 25.58 1.25 -0.47
N LYS A 40 25.43 0.93 -1.76
CA LYS A 40 24.41 1.52 -2.62
C LYS A 40 23.00 1.03 -2.27
N PHE A 41 22.83 -0.25 -1.98
CA PHE A 41 21.52 -0.85 -1.68
C PHE A 41 21.08 -0.63 -0.23
N HIS A 42 22.00 -0.54 0.74
CA HIS A 42 21.64 -0.28 2.13
C HIS A 42 21.56 1.21 2.48
N ARG A 43 21.92 2.12 1.57
CA ARG A 43 21.75 3.55 1.80
C ARG A 43 20.29 3.95 1.64
N LYS A 44 19.54 3.91 2.73
CA LYS A 44 18.18 4.49 2.81
C LYS A 44 18.27 6.00 2.62
N LYS A 45 17.59 6.55 1.61
CA LYS A 45 17.41 8.00 1.47
C LYS A 45 16.35 8.44 2.46
N ILE A 46 16.76 8.94 3.62
CA ILE A 46 15.85 9.53 4.60
C ILE A 46 15.66 11.00 4.21
N PRO A 47 14.43 11.46 3.89
CA PRO A 47 14.17 12.87 3.65
C PRO A 47 14.56 13.69 4.87
N ASN A 48 15.16 14.85 4.62
CA ASN A 48 15.65 15.74 5.69
C ASN A 48 14.53 16.29 6.58
N ASN A 49 13.28 16.31 6.08
CA ASN A 49 12.12 16.81 6.80
C ASN A 49 10.95 15.82 6.76
N LEU A 50 10.71 15.13 7.87
CA LEU A 50 9.60 14.18 8.00
C LEU A 50 8.22 14.85 7.87
N LYS A 51 8.10 16.16 8.12
CA LYS A 51 6.81 16.88 8.05
C LYS A 51 6.30 17.09 6.62
N GLU A 52 7.19 17.00 5.63
CA GLU A 52 6.84 17.13 4.21
C GLU A 52 6.21 15.85 3.64
N LEU A 53 6.25 14.75 4.37
CA LEU A 53 5.67 13.49 3.91
C LEU A 53 4.15 13.61 3.75
N PRO A 54 3.60 13.08 2.64
CA PRO A 54 2.16 13.07 2.40
C PRO A 54 1.49 12.20 3.46
N GLY A 55 0.31 12.60 3.94
CA GLY A 55 -0.47 11.70 4.79
C GLY A 55 -0.96 10.49 4.00
N ILE A 56 -1.24 9.39 4.70
CA ILE A 56 -1.70 8.13 4.07
C ILE A 56 -2.93 7.58 4.81
N SER A 57 -3.99 7.27 4.08
CA SER A 57 -5.18 6.60 4.61
C SER A 57 -5.07 5.09 4.43
N ILE A 58 -5.00 4.30 5.50
CA ILE A 58 -4.87 2.85 5.41
C ILE A 58 -6.26 2.22 5.52
N ILE A 59 -6.74 1.63 4.43
CA ILE A 59 -8.02 0.94 4.36
C ILE A 59 -7.81 -0.54 4.67
N LYS A 60 -8.53 -1.03 5.67
CA LYS A 60 -8.45 -2.39 6.21
C LYS A 60 -9.79 -3.10 6.08
N PRO A 61 -10.07 -3.78 4.95
CA PRO A 61 -11.21 -4.69 4.88
C PRO A 61 -10.99 -5.87 5.82
N LEU A 62 -11.94 -6.06 6.73
CA LEU A 62 -11.98 -7.16 7.67
C LEU A 62 -13.07 -8.13 7.21
N THR A 63 -12.66 -9.30 6.72
CA THR A 63 -13.57 -10.32 6.18
C THR A 63 -13.48 -11.65 6.92
N CYS A 64 -12.50 -11.83 7.82
CA CYS A 64 -12.28 -13.08 8.54
C CYS A 64 -11.70 -12.82 9.92
N ALA A 65 -12.21 -13.53 10.93
CA ALA A 65 -11.63 -13.59 12.27
C ALA A 65 -10.43 -14.55 12.25
N ASP A 66 -9.24 -14.01 11.97
CA ASP A 66 -8.00 -14.76 12.08
C ASP A 66 -7.55 -14.83 13.54
N SER A 67 -6.96 -15.95 13.97
CA SER A 67 -6.49 -16.12 15.36
C SER A 67 -5.45 -15.08 15.79
N ASN A 68 -4.66 -14.57 14.84
CA ASN A 68 -3.63 -13.55 15.06
C ASN A 68 -4.09 -12.14 14.65
N LEU A 69 -5.39 -11.94 14.40
CA LEU A 69 -5.90 -10.67 13.88
C LEU A 69 -5.55 -9.48 14.80
N TYR A 70 -5.68 -9.65 16.11
CA TYR A 70 -5.32 -8.59 17.08
C TYR A 70 -3.87 -8.13 16.91
N ASP A 71 -2.93 -9.07 16.87
CA ASP A 71 -1.50 -8.77 16.74
C ASP A 71 -1.19 -8.18 15.37
N ASN A 72 -1.84 -8.67 14.31
CA ASN A 72 -1.72 -8.10 12.98
C ASN A 72 -2.17 -6.64 12.96
N LEU A 73 -3.36 -6.33 13.48
CA LEU A 73 -3.88 -4.97 13.52
C LEU A 73 -3.01 -4.06 14.38
N LYS A 74 -2.52 -4.55 15.53
CA LYS A 74 -1.61 -3.83 16.42
C LYS A 74 -0.35 -3.34 15.67
N THR A 75 0.16 -4.06 14.69
CA THR A 75 1.33 -3.60 13.91
C THR A 75 1.07 -2.29 13.16
N PHE A 76 -0.17 -2.05 12.71
CA PHE A 76 -0.55 -0.82 11.99
C PHE A 76 -0.65 0.39 12.91
N PHE A 77 -0.97 0.18 14.19
CA PHE A 77 -0.95 1.25 15.19
C PHE A 77 0.47 1.66 15.62
N ASN A 78 1.49 0.84 15.31
CA ASN A 78 2.89 1.10 15.67
C ASN A 78 3.74 1.56 14.48
N LEU A 79 3.13 1.96 13.36
CA LEU A 79 3.86 2.42 12.19
C LEU A 79 4.58 3.75 12.48
N LYS A 80 5.86 3.80 12.15
CA LYS A 80 6.70 5.00 12.27
C LYS A 80 6.49 5.90 11.07
N TYR A 81 5.32 6.54 11.02
CA TYR A 81 4.97 7.48 9.96
C TYR A 81 4.27 8.72 10.56
N PRO A 82 4.59 9.94 10.10
CA PRO A 82 4.19 11.17 10.79
C PRO A 82 2.69 11.45 10.74
N ARG A 83 1.99 11.09 9.65
CA ARG A 83 0.56 11.36 9.47
C ARG A 83 -0.10 10.20 8.71
N TYR A 84 -0.93 9.44 9.40
CA TYR A 84 -1.72 8.39 8.78
C TYR A 84 -2.99 8.14 9.58
N GLU A 85 -3.98 7.56 8.93
CA GLU A 85 -5.23 7.12 9.56
C GLU A 85 -5.51 5.65 9.22
N LEU A 86 -6.30 4.98 10.05
CA LEU A 86 -6.73 3.60 9.87
C LEU A 86 -8.25 3.55 9.67
N LEU A 87 -8.70 3.02 8.53
CA LEU A 87 -10.11 2.90 8.18
C LEU A 87 -10.46 1.41 8.12
N PHE A 88 -11.14 0.91 9.15
CA PHE A 88 -11.55 -0.50 9.25
C PHE A 88 -12.92 -0.69 8.60
N CYS A 89 -13.06 -1.69 7.72
CA CYS A 89 -14.31 -2.00 7.04
C CYS A 89 -14.79 -3.40 7.40
N LEU A 90 -15.91 -3.52 8.12
CA LEU A 90 -16.57 -4.79 8.40
C LEU A 90 -17.78 -4.95 7.50
N GLN A 91 -17.92 -6.14 6.93
CA GLN A 91 -19.06 -6.48 6.08
C GLN A 91 -20.37 -6.55 6.89
N GLU A 92 -20.31 -7.10 8.11
CA GLU A 92 -21.46 -7.32 8.98
C GLU A 92 -21.17 -6.84 10.40
N HIS A 93 -22.21 -6.69 11.20
CA HIS A 93 -22.11 -6.26 12.59
C HIS A 93 -21.60 -7.42 13.48
N ASP A 94 -20.27 -7.57 13.55
CA ASP A 94 -19.60 -8.52 14.42
C ASP A 94 -19.18 -7.85 15.73
N SER A 95 -19.92 -8.12 16.81
CA SER A 95 -19.68 -7.54 18.13
C SER A 95 -18.30 -7.86 18.71
N GLU A 96 -17.70 -9.02 18.40
CA GLU A 96 -16.38 -9.41 18.89
C GLU A 96 -15.29 -8.59 18.20
N LEU A 97 -15.36 -8.49 16.86
CA LEU A 97 -14.43 -7.67 16.08
C LEU A 97 -14.55 -6.18 16.40
N ILE A 98 -15.78 -5.69 16.57
CA ILE A 98 -16.02 -4.30 16.98
C ILE A 98 -15.37 -4.03 18.33
N ALA A 99 -15.63 -4.87 19.34
CA ALA A 99 -15.04 -4.71 20.67
C ALA A 99 -13.51 -4.77 20.64
N MET A 100 -12.93 -5.66 19.82
CA MET A 100 -11.49 -5.77 19.64
C MET A 100 -10.89 -4.50 19.01
N ILE A 101 -11.53 -3.94 17.97
CA ILE A 101 -11.07 -2.73 17.31
C ILE A 101 -11.19 -1.55 18.26
N GLU A 102 -12.32 -1.37 18.94
CA GLU A 102 -12.50 -0.29 19.93
C GLU A 102 -11.46 -0.36 21.05
N ARG A 103 -11.09 -1.57 21.49
CA ARG A 103 -9.98 -1.76 22.44
C ARG A 103 -8.64 -1.28 21.88
N LEU A 104 -8.33 -1.58 20.62
CA LEU A 104 -7.11 -1.08 19.97
C LEU A 104 -7.16 0.45 19.81
N ARG A 105 -8.27 1.02 19.38
CA ARG A 105 -8.45 2.47 19.24
C ARG A 105 -8.23 3.19 20.57
N ALA A 106 -8.78 2.66 21.66
CA ALA A 106 -8.57 3.17 23.01
C ALA A 106 -7.11 3.05 23.49
N GLN A 107 -6.41 1.98 23.09
CA GLN A 107 -5.00 1.78 23.42
C GLN A 107 -4.05 2.73 22.66
N TYR A 108 -4.42 3.13 21.43
CA TYR A 108 -3.60 3.96 20.55
C TYR A 108 -4.34 5.23 20.11
N PRO A 109 -4.68 6.15 21.04
CA PRO A 109 -5.46 7.36 20.73
C PRO A 109 -4.70 8.38 19.85
N HIS A 110 -3.39 8.19 19.65
CA HIS A 110 -2.57 9.03 18.79
C HIS A 110 -2.70 8.68 17.29
N VAL A 111 -3.27 7.52 16.97
CA VAL A 111 -3.53 7.10 15.59
C VAL A 111 -5.01 7.32 15.30
N GLU A 112 -5.29 8.20 14.35
CA GLU A 112 -6.66 8.41 13.91
C GLU A 112 -7.22 7.13 13.29
N SER A 113 -8.40 6.73 13.75
CA SER A 113 -9.01 5.47 13.33
C SER A 113 -10.52 5.57 13.29
N GLN A 114 -11.10 4.99 12.25
CA GLN A 114 -12.54 4.97 12.01
C GLN A 114 -13.00 3.54 11.67
N LEU A 115 -14.23 3.22 12.06
CA LEU A 115 -14.85 1.92 11.86
C LEU A 115 -16.08 2.08 10.99
N PHE A 116 -16.13 1.34 9.89
CA PHE A 116 -17.25 1.28 8.97
C PHE A 116 -17.85 -0.12 9.07
N VAL A 117 -19.13 -0.21 9.43
CA VAL A 117 -19.85 -1.49 9.57
C VAL A 117 -20.99 -1.53 8.58
N GLY A 118 -20.98 -2.52 7.70
CA GLY A 118 -21.94 -2.63 6.62
C GLY A 118 -21.76 -1.54 5.57
N SER A 119 -22.32 -1.76 4.39
CA SER A 119 -22.33 -0.80 3.29
C SER A 119 -23.36 0.31 3.48
N GLN A 120 -23.40 0.95 4.65
CA GLN A 120 -24.30 2.07 4.93
C GLN A 120 -24.13 3.24 3.94
N TYR A 121 -22.99 3.29 3.24
CA TYR A 121 -22.69 4.28 2.19
C TYR A 121 -23.17 3.89 0.79
N ALA A 122 -23.33 2.61 0.49
CA ALA A 122 -23.73 2.19 -0.85
C ALA A 122 -25.25 2.21 -1.05
N GLU A 123 -26.02 1.89 0.01
CA GLU A 123 -27.50 1.93 -0.03
C GLU A 123 -28.01 3.35 -0.27
N LYS A 124 -27.42 4.37 0.37
CA LYS A 124 -27.74 5.79 0.12
C LYS A 124 -27.45 6.27 -1.31
N ARG A 125 -26.61 5.56 -2.07
CA ARG A 125 -26.32 5.89 -3.47
C ARG A 125 -27.34 5.26 -4.43
N GLN A 126 -27.98 4.16 -4.03
CA GLN A 126 -29.06 3.55 -4.79
C GLN A 126 -30.37 4.34 -4.62
N GLU A 127 -30.66 4.79 -3.40
CA GLU A 127 -31.88 5.55 -3.08
C GLU A 127 -31.93 6.94 -3.74
N ASN A 128 -30.77 7.58 -3.96
CA ASN A 128 -30.69 8.90 -4.63
C ASN A 128 -30.64 8.82 -6.17
N ASN A 129 -30.65 7.62 -6.77
CA ASN A 129 -30.64 7.44 -8.23
C ASN A 129 -31.92 6.74 -8.74
N SER A 130 -32.90 6.48 -7.87
CA SER A 130 -34.17 5.84 -8.24
C SER A 130 -35.31 6.83 -8.52
N ASP A 131 -35.05 8.14 -8.53
CA ASP A 131 -36.07 9.18 -8.73
C ASP A 131 -36.04 9.83 -10.14
N ASP A 132 -35.19 9.38 -11.07
CA ASP A 132 -34.98 10.07 -12.37
C ASP A 132 -35.32 9.25 -13.62
N ASP A 133 -35.94 8.06 -13.51
CA ASP A 133 -36.37 7.29 -14.69
C ASP A 133 -37.77 6.69 -14.47
N ASP A 134 -38.81 7.49 -14.61
CA ASP A 134 -40.14 7.10 -15.12
C ASP A 134 -40.96 8.36 -15.41
N ASP A 135 -41.22 8.60 -16.70
CA ASP A 135 -42.51 9.02 -17.29
C ASP A 135 -42.32 9.88 -18.55
N ASP A 136 -42.83 9.28 -19.61
CA ASP A 136 -43.12 9.81 -20.92
C ASP A 136 -43.89 11.14 -20.86
N ASP A 137 -43.67 11.94 -21.92
CA ASP A 137 -44.50 13.01 -22.45
C ASP A 137 -45.92 13.17 -21.83
N ASP A 138 -46.17 14.25 -21.08
CA ASP A 138 -47.40 15.04 -21.27
C ASP A 138 -47.33 16.44 -20.65
N ASP A 139 -47.80 17.41 -21.42
CA ASP A 139 -47.95 18.83 -21.06
C ASP A 139 -48.98 19.04 -19.94
N ASN A 140 -48.66 19.77 -18.86
CA ASN A 140 -49.49 20.92 -18.44
C ASN A 140 -49.00 21.74 -17.25
N ASP A 141 -49.33 23.02 -17.33
CA ASP A 141 -49.21 24.11 -16.35
C ASP A 141 -49.97 23.86 -15.02
N ASN A 142 -49.36 24.21 -13.87
CA ASN A 142 -49.82 25.31 -12.98
C ASN A 142 -49.18 25.31 -11.57
N GLN A 143 -48.40 26.36 -11.31
CA GLN A 143 -48.55 27.34 -10.23
C GLN A 143 -49.13 26.95 -8.84
N LYS A 144 -48.26 26.91 -7.81
CA LYS A 144 -48.35 27.62 -6.47
C LYS A 144 -47.25 27.10 -5.53
N ASN A 145 -46.33 27.98 -5.04
CA ASN A 145 -46.36 28.66 -3.72
C ASN A 145 -46.24 27.69 -2.52
N ASP A 146 -45.41 27.83 -1.48
CA ASP A 146 -44.63 28.94 -0.91
C ASP A 146 -43.56 28.39 0.06
N ASN A 147 -42.48 29.16 0.31
CA ASN A 147 -41.56 29.13 1.49
C ASN A 147 -40.63 27.91 1.64
N LEU A 148 -39.31 28.01 1.87
CA LEU A 148 -38.54 28.98 2.65
C LEU A 148 -37.07 28.91 2.22
N ARG A 149 -36.38 30.05 2.28
CA ARG A 149 -35.03 30.32 1.77
C ARG A 149 -33.98 30.18 2.87
N SER A 150 -32.88 29.46 2.62
CA SER A 150 -31.47 29.79 2.97
C SER A 150 -30.61 28.53 2.81
N VAL A 151 -29.96 28.31 1.66
CA VAL A 151 -28.61 28.81 1.32
C VAL A 151 -27.58 28.60 2.44
N SER A 152 -26.79 27.54 2.33
CA SER A 152 -25.33 27.61 2.57
C SER A 152 -24.59 26.52 1.78
N ASN A 153 -24.32 26.84 0.52
CA ASN A 153 -23.07 26.62 -0.22
C ASN A 153 -22.15 25.46 0.18
N ASN A 154 -22.10 24.48 -0.73
CA ASN A 154 -20.92 24.03 -1.46
C ASN A 154 -19.54 24.29 -0.81
N LYS A 155 -18.80 23.20 -0.54
CA LYS A 155 -17.34 23.21 -0.58
C LYS A 155 -16.86 22.07 -1.45
N ASP A 156 -16.51 22.45 -2.67
CA ASP A 156 -15.58 21.83 -3.60
C ASP A 156 -14.65 20.81 -2.94
N ILE A 157 -14.89 19.52 -3.16
CA ILE A 157 -13.88 18.48 -2.91
C ILE A 157 -13.12 18.35 -4.23
N PRO A 158 -11.82 18.70 -4.28
CA PRO A 158 -11.09 18.58 -5.52
C PRO A 158 -10.99 17.10 -5.88
N SER A 159 -11.40 16.80 -7.11
CA SER A 159 -11.08 15.57 -7.84
C SER A 159 -9.56 15.47 -8.01
N THR A 160 -8.82 15.27 -6.91
CA THR A 160 -7.43 14.88 -6.97
C THR A 160 -7.40 13.38 -7.12
N SER A 161 -6.86 12.91 -8.25
CA SER A 161 -6.60 11.50 -8.52
C SER A 161 -5.90 10.85 -7.30
N LYS A 162 -6.65 10.06 -6.53
CA LYS A 162 -6.12 9.36 -5.34
C LYS A 162 -5.17 8.26 -5.83
N ARG A 163 -3.94 8.23 -5.31
CA ARG A 163 -2.93 7.25 -5.72
C ARG A 163 -2.85 6.12 -4.71
N MET A 164 -2.81 4.90 -5.21
CA MET A 164 -2.90 3.70 -4.39
C MET A 164 -1.52 3.22 -4.00
N ILE A 165 -1.35 2.87 -2.74
CA ILE A 165 -0.30 1.98 -2.29
C ILE A 165 -1.03 0.66 -2.01
N SER A 166 -0.66 -0.45 -2.64
CA SER A 166 -1.45 -1.67 -2.49
C SER A 166 -0.59 -2.91 -2.59
N ARG A 167 -0.99 -3.93 -1.84
CA ARG A 167 -0.46 -5.28 -1.95
C ARG A 167 -1.44 -6.12 -2.75
N LYS A 168 -1.00 -6.73 -3.85
CA LYS A 168 -1.73 -7.79 -4.56
C LYS A 168 -0.83 -9.02 -4.71
N ARG A 169 -1.45 -10.21 -4.77
CA ARG A 169 -0.78 -11.50 -5.03
C ARG A 169 0.05 -11.47 -6.33
N PRO A 170 1.11 -12.30 -6.44
CA PRO A 170 2.10 -12.16 -7.49
C PRO A 170 1.55 -12.67 -8.81
N THR A 171 1.28 -11.75 -9.73
CA THR A 171 1.43 -12.02 -11.16
C THR A 171 2.12 -10.82 -11.79
N CYS A 172 3.38 -11.03 -12.15
CA CYS A 172 4.16 -10.28 -13.13
C CYS A 172 4.42 -8.79 -12.85
N CYS A 173 5.70 -8.48 -12.69
CA CYS A 173 6.26 -7.13 -12.66
C CYS A 173 5.89 -6.39 -13.96
N GLY A 174 5.11 -5.32 -13.84
CA GLY A 174 4.78 -4.43 -14.93
C GLY A 174 4.60 -3.01 -14.41
N THR A 175 5.45 -2.09 -14.85
CA THR A 175 5.21 -0.64 -14.72
C THR A 175 4.03 -0.28 -15.61
N GLN A 176 2.87 0.03 -15.02
CA GLN A 176 1.76 0.62 -15.76
C GLN A 176 1.89 2.15 -15.71
N LYS A 177 2.18 2.76 -16.87
CA LYS A 177 1.97 4.20 -17.06
C LYS A 177 0.47 4.44 -17.11
N PHE A 178 -0.07 5.20 -16.17
CA PHE A 178 -1.43 5.71 -16.26
C PHE A 178 -1.37 7.01 -17.07
N SER A 179 -1.91 7.03 -18.29
CA SER A 179 -2.18 8.29 -18.97
C SER A 179 -3.29 9.01 -18.22
N SER A 180 -3.02 10.26 -17.84
CA SER A 180 -4.05 11.19 -17.34
C SER A 180 -5.17 11.24 -18.36
N GLY A 181 -6.30 10.59 -18.06
CA GLY A 181 -7.42 10.52 -19.01
C GLY A 181 -8.51 9.53 -18.64
N ASP A 182 -8.19 8.36 -18.09
CA ASP A 182 -9.18 7.28 -17.94
C ASP A 182 -9.17 6.65 -16.54
N ALA A 183 -9.76 7.36 -15.59
CA ALA A 183 -10.25 6.76 -14.34
C ALA A 183 -11.72 7.15 -14.12
N LEU A 184 -12.50 7.17 -15.21
CA LEU A 184 -13.96 7.15 -15.13
C LEU A 184 -14.37 5.68 -15.30
N LEU A 185 -14.51 4.96 -14.17
CA LEU A 185 -15.34 3.77 -14.15
C LEU A 185 -16.72 4.22 -14.61
N LYS A 186 -17.06 3.98 -15.87
CA LYS A 186 -18.40 4.18 -16.41
C LYS A 186 -19.36 3.38 -15.54
N THR A 187 -20.02 4.04 -14.60
CA THR A 187 -21.20 3.51 -13.91
C THR A 187 -22.38 3.72 -14.85
N GLY A 188 -22.36 3.00 -15.97
CA GLY A 188 -23.52 2.75 -16.81
C GLY A 188 -23.85 1.27 -16.64
N THR A 189 -24.97 0.98 -15.99
CA THR A 189 -25.69 -0.31 -16.03
C THR A 189 -24.85 -1.60 -15.91
N MET A 190 -23.89 -1.65 -14.99
CA MET A 190 -23.35 -2.92 -14.48
C MET A 190 -23.00 -2.83 -12.99
N GLU A 191 -23.73 -3.64 -12.22
CA GLU A 191 -23.61 -3.88 -10.78
C GLU A 191 -22.18 -4.34 -10.41
N ILE A 192 -21.56 -3.71 -9.41
CA ILE A 192 -20.20 -4.07 -8.97
C ILE A 192 -20.27 -5.39 -8.19
N VAL A 193 -19.94 -6.51 -8.85
CA VAL A 193 -20.03 -7.90 -8.34
C VAL A 193 -18.89 -8.29 -7.37
N ASN A 194 -18.24 -7.34 -6.68
CA ASN A 194 -17.16 -7.66 -5.74
C ASN A 194 -17.49 -7.20 -4.31
N PRO A 195 -17.93 -8.12 -3.44
CA PRO A 195 -18.28 -7.83 -2.04
C PRO A 195 -17.17 -7.12 -1.26
N LYS A 196 -15.91 -7.43 -1.56
CA LYS A 196 -14.76 -6.82 -0.88
C LYS A 196 -14.54 -5.37 -1.28
N ILE A 197 -14.72 -5.03 -2.57
CA ILE A 197 -14.61 -3.64 -3.04
C ILE A 197 -15.74 -2.82 -2.44
N PHE A 198 -16.95 -3.38 -2.42
CA PHE A 198 -18.13 -2.75 -1.86
C PHE A 198 -17.98 -2.39 -0.38
N ASN A 199 -17.45 -3.33 0.43
CA ASN A 199 -17.14 -3.10 1.84
C ASN A 199 -16.15 -1.93 2.04
N MET A 200 -15.21 -1.72 1.12
CA MET A 200 -14.20 -0.65 1.23
C MET A 200 -14.69 0.72 0.75
N LEU A 201 -15.82 0.80 0.05
CA LEU A 201 -16.23 2.02 -0.66
C LEU A 201 -16.45 3.20 0.29
N GLY A 202 -17.16 2.99 1.40
CA GLY A 202 -17.41 4.04 2.40
C GLY A 202 -16.12 4.59 3.02
N ALA A 203 -15.16 3.71 3.31
CA ALA A 203 -13.85 4.13 3.78
C ALA A 203 -13.05 4.88 2.71
N TYR A 204 -13.10 4.43 1.46
CA TYR A 204 -12.42 5.10 0.35
C TYR A 204 -12.95 6.52 0.10
N GLU A 205 -14.26 6.72 0.20
CA GLU A 205 -14.89 8.04 0.07
C GLU A 205 -14.50 8.97 1.23
N LYS A 206 -14.35 8.42 2.45
CA LYS A 206 -13.98 9.17 3.67
C LYS A 206 -12.49 9.34 3.90
N ALA A 207 -11.64 8.67 3.13
CA ALA A 207 -10.19 8.81 3.23
C ALA A 207 -9.77 10.28 3.08
N GLN A 208 -9.09 10.80 4.10
CA GLN A 208 -8.67 12.19 4.24
C GLN A 208 -7.46 12.54 3.38
N TYR A 209 -6.67 11.53 3.04
CA TYR A 209 -5.39 11.73 2.36
C TYR A 209 -5.45 11.33 0.89
N PRO A 210 -4.61 11.96 0.04
CA PRO A 210 -4.54 11.64 -1.39
C PRO A 210 -3.84 10.31 -1.67
N LEU A 211 -3.02 9.82 -0.74
CA LEU A 211 -2.43 8.48 -0.79
C LEU A 211 -3.23 7.57 0.12
N PHE A 212 -3.56 6.37 -0.36
CA PHE A 212 -4.21 5.36 0.46
C PHE A 212 -3.52 4.01 0.32
N LEU A 213 -3.49 3.25 1.42
CA LEU A 213 -2.96 1.90 1.46
C LEU A 213 -4.10 0.90 1.66
N ILE A 214 -4.32 -0.02 0.72
CA ILE A 214 -5.19 -1.18 0.98
C ILE A 214 -4.35 -2.31 1.55
N SER A 215 -4.69 -2.78 2.74
CA SER A 215 -4.06 -3.95 3.35
C SER A 215 -5.09 -4.91 3.91
N ASP A 216 -4.86 -6.20 3.69
CA ASP A 216 -5.70 -7.26 4.25
C ASP A 216 -5.52 -7.38 5.78
N SER A 217 -6.49 -8.05 6.42
CA SER A 217 -6.55 -8.33 7.86
C SER A 217 -5.45 -9.29 8.33
N GLY A 218 -5.12 -10.29 7.49
CA GLY A 218 -4.10 -11.30 7.76
C GLY A 218 -2.65 -10.84 7.59
N LEU A 219 -2.41 -9.55 7.27
CA LEU A 219 -1.06 -9.02 7.05
C LEU A 219 -0.55 -8.28 8.27
N MET A 220 0.75 -8.45 8.54
CA MET A 220 1.55 -7.62 9.45
C MET A 220 2.42 -6.66 8.64
N MET A 221 2.74 -5.51 9.23
CA MET A 221 3.74 -4.57 8.70
C MET A 221 4.83 -4.28 9.74
N TYR A 222 6.07 -4.09 9.28
CA TYR A 222 7.11 -3.56 10.15
C TYR A 222 6.92 -2.05 10.32
N GLU A 223 7.43 -1.51 11.42
CA GLU A 223 7.23 -0.12 11.81
C GLU A 223 7.66 0.88 10.71
N ASP A 224 8.77 0.59 10.02
CA ASP A 224 9.33 1.47 8.97
C ASP A 224 8.72 1.21 7.58
N THR A 225 7.90 0.17 7.42
CA THR A 225 7.45 -0.29 6.10
C THR A 225 6.64 0.76 5.35
N LEU A 226 5.72 1.45 6.04
CA LEU A 226 4.90 2.49 5.41
C LEU A 226 5.74 3.66 4.92
N PHE A 227 6.75 4.04 5.70
CA PHE A 227 7.71 5.09 5.35
C PHE A 227 8.49 4.71 4.08
N GLU A 228 9.03 3.49 4.02
CA GLU A 228 9.75 3.01 2.84
C GLU A 228 8.86 2.99 1.58
N MET A 229 7.59 2.61 1.70
CA MET A 229 6.63 2.65 0.59
C MET A 229 6.36 4.09 0.14
N ALA A 230 6.19 5.01 1.08
CA ALA A 230 5.95 6.42 0.78
C ALA A 230 7.13 7.08 0.05
N LEU A 231 8.38 6.69 0.38
CA LEU A 231 9.57 7.19 -0.31
C LEU A 231 9.64 6.77 -1.78
N CYS A 232 9.00 5.66 -2.14
CA CYS A 232 8.90 5.20 -3.52
C CYS A 232 7.80 5.92 -4.32
N MET A 233 6.90 6.66 -3.67
CA MET A 233 5.85 7.44 -4.34
C MET A 233 6.41 8.78 -4.82
N THR A 234 6.98 8.80 -6.03
CA THR A 234 7.33 10.04 -6.75
C THR A 234 6.13 10.61 -7.51
N GLU A 235 6.25 11.78 -8.14
CA GLU A 235 5.16 12.40 -8.91
C GLU A 235 4.66 11.51 -10.07
N ASP A 236 5.56 10.74 -10.70
CA ASP A 236 5.25 9.85 -11.83
C ASP A 236 4.76 8.45 -11.41
N VAL A 237 4.68 8.16 -10.11
CA VAL A 237 4.31 6.83 -9.59
C VAL A 237 2.87 6.84 -9.11
N GLY A 238 2.01 6.06 -9.78
CA GLY A 238 0.60 5.88 -9.41
C GLY A 238 0.35 4.75 -8.42
N LEU A 239 1.26 3.76 -8.35
CA LEU A 239 1.13 2.58 -7.52
C LEU A 239 2.47 2.08 -6.98
N VAL A 240 2.56 1.90 -5.67
CA VAL A 240 3.64 1.17 -5.00
C VAL A 240 3.08 -0.09 -4.35
N HIS A 241 3.74 -1.22 -4.57
CA HIS A 241 3.41 -2.49 -3.95
C HIS A 241 4.64 -3.10 -3.27
N GLN A 242 4.39 -3.91 -2.24
CA GLN A 242 5.43 -4.70 -1.58
C GLN A 242 5.15 -6.19 -1.70
N MET A 243 6.20 -6.98 -1.87
CA MET A 243 6.07 -8.45 -1.88
C MET A 243 5.70 -8.95 -0.47
N PRO A 244 4.62 -9.74 -0.31
CA PRO A 244 4.34 -10.46 0.93
C PRO A 244 5.30 -11.60 1.13
N PHE A 245 5.72 -11.78 2.39
CA PHE A 245 6.50 -12.91 2.85
C PHE A 245 5.69 -13.67 3.91
N THR A 246 5.85 -14.98 3.95
CA THR A 246 5.10 -15.82 4.88
C THR A 246 5.80 -15.82 6.24
N ALA A 247 5.24 -15.10 7.20
CA ALA A 247 5.61 -15.29 8.60
C ALA A 247 4.87 -16.52 9.14
N ASN A 248 5.59 -17.45 9.77
CA ASN A 248 5.05 -18.55 10.57
C ASN A 248 4.61 -19.83 9.83
N ARG A 249 5.03 -20.05 8.59
CA ARG A 249 4.88 -21.38 7.94
C ARG A 249 6.04 -22.29 8.34
N GLN A 250 5.75 -23.43 8.96
CA GLN A 250 6.77 -24.45 9.22
C GLN A 250 7.11 -25.23 7.94
N GLY A 251 8.35 -25.73 7.85
CA GLY A 251 8.83 -26.56 6.75
C GLY A 251 9.66 -25.79 5.72
N PHE A 252 10.21 -26.53 4.75
CA PHE A 252 11.19 -26.02 3.79
C PHE A 252 10.71 -24.78 3.03
N ALA A 253 9.47 -24.78 2.54
CA ALA A 253 8.89 -23.64 1.85
C ALA A 253 8.85 -22.38 2.72
N GLY A 254 8.53 -22.52 4.01
CA GLY A 254 8.54 -21.40 4.97
C GLY A 254 9.95 -20.92 5.35
N THR A 255 10.99 -21.73 5.14
CA THR A 255 12.39 -21.31 5.31
C THR A 255 12.93 -20.59 4.08
N VAL A 256 12.50 -20.99 2.87
CA VAL A 256 12.93 -20.39 1.60
C VAL A 256 12.25 -19.05 1.33
N GLU A 257 11.01 -18.88 1.80
CA GLU A 257 10.23 -17.64 1.66
C GLU A 257 10.50 -16.60 2.75
N LYS A 258 11.45 -16.85 3.67
CA LYS A 258 11.73 -15.99 4.82
C LYS A 258 12.89 -15.01 4.59
#